data_AF-A0A139Y958-F1
#
_entry.id   AF-A0A139Y958-F1
#
_cell.length_a   1.000
_cell.length_b   1.000
_cell.length_c   1.000
_cell.angle_alpha   90.00
_cell.angle_beta   90.00
_cell.angle_gamma   90.00
#
_symmetry.space_group_name_H-M   'P 1'
#
loop_
_entity.id
_entity.type
_entity.pdbx_description
1 polymer ?
#
loop_
_entity_poly.entity_id
_entity_poly.type
_entity_poly.pdbx_seq_one_letter_code
_entity_poly.pdbx_strand_id
1 'polypeptide(L)'
;MATNDSYPPNVEAIEQRIKSIIFPRRIRIQEFIQRFDLLHHRVVGQQQFVRALNQCGVSLDHDEAKVLFHKYADEKTGGVRYYEFCDNINTVFRITQAEKNPLLEPPPPGACLPPRFTPRVLPVEKRVQIDDIIRRLALLSRARGIVFKYCYQDFDKLRSGYVSSAIFRRQFPFEAAEGKFTEEEIALLAEYFSREDADVNYNFIHNMIADKATELYLPFATSSYAPRSSNRRWSHEDMEPERKIQAAVVLKQLQMKENFKDVDHLRKGHCTRTQARAILDSKLNIHISDDDWDYLVAKYSRADGMFNYEALCDQIDRAFTMAVGLAFYYVTEDLEKHPLARVNMPGKEIVEPAKRNRIQLLPEEEAQIDRLEQVIRTNIAKTRKAVKPTFQDFDKQRTLDVH
;
A
#
# COMPACT_ATOMS: atom_id res chain seq x y z
N MET A 1 -17.87 -11.41 68.26
CA MET A 1 -17.24 -10.23 67.63
C MET A 1 -16.01 -10.74 66.90
N ALA A 2 -16.16 -11.14 65.64
CA ALA A 2 -15.03 -11.55 64.81
C ALA A 2 -14.41 -10.28 64.23
N THR A 3 -13.16 -10.03 64.59
CA THR A 3 -12.31 -8.98 64.04
C THR A 3 -12.09 -9.26 62.56
N ASN A 4 -12.62 -8.39 61.72
CA ASN A 4 -12.39 -8.38 60.28
C ASN A 4 -10.94 -7.92 60.08
N ASP A 5 -9.99 -8.86 60.09
CA ASP A 5 -8.61 -8.61 59.68
C ASP A 5 -8.59 -8.32 58.18
N SER A 6 -8.84 -7.06 57.86
CA SER A 6 -8.75 -6.46 56.53
C SER A 6 -7.29 -6.50 56.08
N TYR A 7 -6.96 -7.46 55.20
CA TYR A 7 -5.70 -7.49 54.47
C TYR A 7 -5.46 -6.13 53.80
N PRO A 8 -4.25 -5.53 53.86
CA PRO A 8 -4.01 -4.22 53.28
C PRO A 8 -4.36 -4.25 51.79
N PRO A 9 -5.09 -3.25 51.27
CA PRO A 9 -5.52 -3.26 49.88
C PRO A 9 -4.29 -3.25 48.96
N ASN A 10 -4.15 -4.30 48.15
CA ASN A 10 -3.00 -4.47 47.27
C ASN A 10 -3.01 -3.40 46.17
N VAL A 11 -1.97 -2.58 46.10
CA VAL A 11 -1.84 -1.50 45.12
C VAL A 11 -2.00 -2.00 43.69
N GLU A 12 -1.45 -3.17 43.39
CA GLU A 12 -1.49 -3.75 42.05
C GLU A 12 -2.90 -4.20 41.66
N ALA A 13 -3.67 -4.72 42.63
CA ALA A 13 -5.08 -5.08 42.42
C ALA A 13 -5.94 -3.82 42.16
N ILE A 14 -5.67 -2.73 42.88
CA ILE A 14 -6.33 -1.44 42.65
C ILE A 14 -6.00 -0.92 41.25
N GLU A 15 -4.71 -0.92 40.87
CA GLU A 15 -4.28 -0.49 39.54
C GLU A 15 -4.91 -1.33 38.43
N GLN A 16 -4.96 -2.65 38.58
CA GLN A 16 -5.65 -3.54 37.63
C GLN A 16 -7.15 -3.24 37.53
N ARG A 17 -7.82 -2.95 38.65
CA ARG A 17 -9.23 -2.53 38.66
C ARG A 17 -9.44 -1.21 37.94
N ILE A 18 -8.55 -0.24 38.13
CA ILE A 18 -8.60 1.05 37.44
C ILE A 18 -8.39 0.85 35.94
N LYS A 19 -7.38 0.05 35.56
CA LYS A 19 -7.08 -0.33 34.17
C LYS A 19 -8.28 -1.01 33.50
N SER A 20 -9.00 -1.88 34.21
CA SER A 20 -10.16 -2.62 33.68
C SER A 20 -11.39 -1.75 33.43
N ILE A 21 -11.53 -0.61 34.13
CA ILE A 21 -12.60 0.37 33.91
C ILE A 21 -12.26 1.31 32.75
N ILE A 22 -11.02 1.79 32.70
CA ILE A 22 -10.56 2.82 31.77
C ILE A 22 -10.41 2.28 30.35
N PHE A 23 -9.87 1.07 30.19
CA PHE A 23 -9.60 0.48 28.87
C PHE A 23 -10.86 0.28 28.00
N PRO A 24 -11.98 -0.31 28.48
CA PRO A 24 -13.28 -0.34 27.79
C PRO A 24 -13.78 0.99 27.28
N ARG A 25 -13.69 2.01 28.13
CA ARG A 25 -14.30 3.31 27.88
C ARG A 25 -13.34 4.24 27.13
N ARG A 26 -12.12 3.78 26.84
CA ARG A 26 -11.04 4.57 26.20
C ARG A 26 -10.85 5.93 26.90
N ILE A 27 -10.96 5.94 28.23
CA ILE A 27 -10.92 7.18 29.01
C ILE A 27 -9.48 7.70 29.05
N ARG A 28 -9.30 8.97 28.71
CA ARG A 28 -8.01 9.67 28.82
C ARG A 28 -7.85 10.27 30.20
N ILE A 29 -7.54 9.43 31.19
CA ILE A 29 -7.50 9.79 32.61
C ILE A 29 -6.63 11.04 32.92
N GLN A 30 -5.54 11.21 32.18
CA GLN A 30 -4.65 12.36 32.31
C GLN A 30 -5.36 13.70 32.06
N GLU A 31 -6.27 13.77 31.07
CA GLU A 31 -7.00 15.00 30.74
C GLU A 31 -7.97 15.42 31.86
N PHE A 32 -8.45 14.47 32.67
CA PHE A 32 -9.33 14.76 33.80
C PHE A 32 -8.54 15.27 35.00
N ILE A 33 -7.38 14.68 35.29
CA ILE A 33 -6.54 15.06 36.42
C ILE A 33 -5.81 16.38 36.14
N GLN A 34 -5.34 16.60 34.90
CA GLN A 34 -4.63 17.81 34.48
C GLN A 34 -5.44 19.10 34.68
N ARG A 35 -6.78 19.03 34.67
CA ARG A 35 -7.66 20.18 34.96
C ARG A 35 -7.47 20.75 36.37
N PHE A 36 -6.93 19.98 37.29
CA PHE A 36 -6.64 20.40 38.66
C PHE A 36 -5.20 20.89 38.85
N ASP A 37 -4.33 20.73 37.84
CA ASP A 37 -2.93 21.20 37.84
C ASP A 37 -2.76 22.40 36.88
N LEU A 38 -3.29 23.56 37.30
CA LEU A 38 -3.27 24.81 36.52
C LEU A 38 -1.84 25.30 36.22
N LEU A 39 -0.89 25.00 37.10
CA LEU A 39 0.50 25.46 37.00
C LEU A 39 1.43 24.43 36.32
N HIS A 40 0.91 23.27 35.92
CA HIS A 40 1.66 22.18 35.28
C HIS A 40 2.83 21.64 36.12
N HIS A 41 2.67 21.58 37.45
CA HIS A 41 3.69 21.04 38.36
C HIS A 41 3.76 19.51 38.33
N ARG A 42 2.84 18.84 37.62
CA ARG A 42 2.71 17.38 37.54
C ARG A 42 2.30 16.73 38.87
N VAL A 43 1.80 17.54 39.80
CA VAL A 43 1.36 17.14 41.15
C VAL A 43 -0.02 17.73 41.40
N VAL A 44 -0.92 16.91 41.98
CA VAL A 44 -2.30 17.32 42.32
C VAL A 44 -2.60 16.99 43.77
N GLY A 45 -3.44 17.79 44.44
CA GLY A 45 -3.85 17.52 45.81
C GLY A 45 -4.64 16.21 45.94
N GLN A 46 -4.51 15.52 47.07
CA GLN A 46 -5.13 14.20 47.30
C GLN A 46 -6.65 14.16 47.04
N GLN A 47 -7.39 15.17 47.53
CA GLN A 47 -8.84 15.26 47.32
C GLN A 47 -9.22 15.56 45.86
N GLN A 48 -8.41 16.37 45.16
CA GLN A 48 -8.61 16.68 43.74
C GLN A 48 -8.36 15.45 42.87
N PHE A 49 -7.35 14.63 43.21
CA PHE A 49 -7.07 13.36 42.56
C PHE A 49 -8.25 12.39 42.66
N VAL A 50 -8.80 12.18 43.86
CA VAL A 50 -9.98 11.32 44.06
C VAL A 50 -11.20 11.85 43.31
N ARG A 51 -11.40 13.17 43.31
CA ARG A 51 -12.49 13.81 42.56
C ARG A 51 -12.36 13.58 41.05
N ALA A 52 -11.15 13.69 40.51
CA ALA A 52 -10.88 13.41 39.09
C ALA A 52 -11.15 11.95 38.73
N LEU A 53 -10.74 10.99 39.57
CA LEU A 53 -11.01 9.56 39.37
C LEU A 53 -12.51 9.23 39.42
N ASN A 54 -13.23 9.81 40.38
CA ASN A 54 -14.70 9.67 40.46
C ASN A 54 -15.38 10.18 39.18
N GLN A 55 -14.87 11.27 38.58
CA GLN A 55 -15.38 11.80 37.31
C GLN A 55 -15.10 10.86 36.12
N CYS A 56 -14.06 10.03 36.19
CA CYS A 56 -13.82 8.94 35.24
C CYS A 56 -14.68 7.68 35.52
N GLY A 57 -15.52 7.69 36.56
CA GLY A 57 -16.30 6.54 36.99
C GLY A 57 -15.49 5.49 37.76
N VAL A 58 -14.35 5.89 38.33
CA VAL A 58 -13.51 5.07 39.21
C VAL A 58 -13.75 5.52 40.65
N SER A 59 -14.53 4.75 41.39
CA SER A 59 -14.72 4.96 42.83
C SER A 59 -13.62 4.25 43.60
N LEU A 60 -12.91 4.98 44.45
CA LEU A 60 -11.92 4.46 45.38
C LEU A 60 -12.46 4.57 46.80
N ASP A 61 -12.25 3.52 47.60
CA ASP A 61 -12.48 3.59 49.03
C ASP A 61 -11.38 4.42 49.73
N HIS A 62 -11.66 4.88 50.95
CA HIS A 62 -10.75 5.75 51.69
C HIS A 62 -9.39 5.09 51.94
N ASP A 63 -9.37 3.80 52.24
CA ASP A 63 -8.13 3.06 52.49
C ASP A 63 -7.38 2.71 51.18
N GLU A 64 -8.10 2.47 50.08
CA GLU A 64 -7.50 2.32 48.75
C GLU A 64 -6.83 3.61 48.26
N ALA A 65 -7.48 4.76 48.51
CA ALA A 65 -6.94 6.07 48.18
C ALA A 65 -5.65 6.36 48.97
N LYS A 66 -5.61 6.06 50.28
CA LYS A 66 -4.40 6.21 51.10
C LYS A 66 -3.21 5.41 50.55
N VAL A 67 -3.47 4.16 50.14
CA VAL A 67 -2.44 3.29 49.59
C VAL A 67 -1.88 3.84 48.26
N LEU A 68 -2.74 4.36 47.39
CA LEU A 68 -2.30 5.04 46.16
C LEU A 68 -1.54 6.34 46.46
N PHE A 69 -1.99 7.13 47.44
CA PHE A 69 -1.28 8.34 47.86
C PHE A 69 0.12 8.00 48.35
N HIS A 70 0.29 6.94 49.14
CA HIS A 70 1.60 6.53 49.63
C HIS A 70 2.54 6.12 48.48
N LYS A 71 2.05 5.39 47.46
CA LYS A 71 2.87 4.97 46.31
C LYS A 71 3.30 6.14 45.42
N TYR A 72 2.41 7.10 45.20
CA TYR A 72 2.63 8.23 44.29
C TYR A 72 2.84 9.57 45.02
N ALA A 73 3.23 9.54 46.30
CA ALA A 73 3.43 10.74 47.11
C ALA A 73 4.65 11.55 46.65
N ASP A 74 4.47 12.85 46.44
CA ASP A 74 5.56 13.80 46.28
C ASP A 74 6.16 14.18 47.63
N GLU A 75 7.46 13.94 47.81
CA GLU A 75 8.18 14.22 49.07
C GLU A 75 8.21 15.70 49.43
N LYS A 76 8.09 16.60 48.43
CA LYS A 76 8.20 18.05 48.61
C LYS A 76 6.89 18.73 48.99
N THR A 77 5.78 18.27 48.41
CA THR A 77 4.47 18.94 48.54
C THR A 77 3.42 18.11 49.27
N GLY A 78 3.66 16.80 49.47
CA GLY A 78 2.66 15.85 49.99
C GLY A 78 1.49 15.58 49.03
N GLY A 79 1.55 16.13 47.81
CA GLY A 79 0.59 15.87 46.74
C GLY A 79 0.86 14.57 46.00
N VAL A 80 0.02 14.25 45.02
CA VAL A 80 0.10 13.01 44.23
C VAL A 80 0.76 13.30 42.88
N ARG A 81 1.86 12.60 42.57
CA ARG A 81 2.52 12.61 41.25
C ARG A 81 1.67 11.89 40.21
N TYR A 82 0.65 12.59 39.70
CA TYR A 82 -0.36 11.97 38.84
C TYR A 82 0.19 11.55 37.47
N TYR A 83 1.30 12.12 36.98
CA TYR A 83 1.93 11.70 35.73
C TYR A 83 2.47 10.27 35.81
N GLU A 84 3.15 9.89 36.91
CA GLU A 84 3.64 8.52 37.12
C GLU A 84 2.50 7.52 37.22
N PHE A 85 1.44 7.91 37.93
CA PHE A 85 0.21 7.13 37.99
C PHE A 85 -0.42 6.96 36.60
N CYS A 86 -0.60 8.05 35.85
CA CYS A 86 -1.17 8.02 34.50
C CYS A 86 -0.31 7.18 33.55
N ASP A 87 1.01 7.29 33.60
CA ASP A 87 1.91 6.47 32.78
C ASP A 87 1.74 4.99 33.08
N ASN A 88 1.71 4.61 34.37
CA ASN A 88 1.47 3.21 34.75
C ASN A 88 0.08 2.72 34.30
N ILE A 89 -0.98 3.53 34.41
CA ILE A 89 -2.31 3.15 33.92
C ILE A 89 -2.34 3.08 32.37
N ASN A 90 -1.64 3.98 31.69
CA ASN A 90 -1.58 4.03 30.23
C ASN A 90 -0.75 2.91 29.59
N THR A 91 0.01 2.14 30.39
CA THR A 91 0.65 0.89 29.93
C THR A 91 -0.33 -0.10 29.30
N VAL A 92 -1.63 0.00 29.63
CA VAL A 92 -2.68 -0.83 29.01
C VAL A 92 -2.90 -0.47 27.54
N PHE A 93 -2.66 0.78 27.15
CA PHE A 93 -2.86 1.26 25.79
C PHE A 93 -1.58 1.27 24.96
N ARG A 94 -0.41 1.37 25.60
CA ARG A 94 0.88 1.60 24.94
C ARG A 94 2.01 0.92 25.70
N ILE A 95 3.06 0.51 24.99
CA ILE A 95 4.33 0.21 25.65
C ILE A 95 5.03 1.50 26.01
N THR A 96 5.33 1.67 27.29
CA THR A 96 6.31 2.66 27.78
C THR A 96 7.70 2.35 27.23
N GLN A 97 8.36 3.33 26.61
CA GLN A 97 9.73 3.27 26.06
C GLN A 97 9.95 2.48 24.75
N ALA A 98 8.91 2.29 23.92
CA ALA A 98 9.07 1.72 22.57
C ALA A 98 10.07 2.51 21.68
N GLU A 99 10.23 3.82 21.95
CA GLU A 99 11.20 4.69 21.26
C GLU A 99 12.67 4.25 21.47
N LYS A 100 12.98 3.52 22.55
CA LYS A 100 14.35 3.07 22.85
C LYS A 100 14.70 1.76 22.12
N ASN A 101 13.71 0.93 21.83
CA ASN A 101 13.90 -0.40 21.23
C ASN A 101 12.94 -0.59 20.03
N PRO A 102 13.35 -0.19 18.80
CA PRO A 102 12.50 -0.26 17.62
C PRO A 102 12.15 -1.69 17.15
N LEU A 103 12.81 -2.71 17.70
CA LEU A 103 12.56 -4.13 17.40
C LEU A 103 11.55 -4.78 18.37
N LEU A 104 11.04 -4.05 19.36
CA LEU A 104 10.13 -4.63 20.36
C LEU A 104 8.71 -4.69 19.78
N GLU A 105 8.20 -5.90 19.52
CA GLU A 105 6.83 -6.09 19.06
C GLU A 105 5.84 -5.65 20.14
N PRO A 106 4.88 -4.75 19.81
CA PRO A 106 3.91 -4.30 20.78
C PRO A 106 2.91 -5.42 21.13
N PRO A 107 2.73 -5.76 22.44
CA PRO A 107 1.63 -6.62 22.83
C PRO A 107 0.32 -5.90 22.49
N PRO A 108 -0.75 -6.65 22.18
CA PRO A 108 -2.03 -6.06 21.83
C PRO A 108 -2.53 -5.17 22.98
N PRO A 109 -3.13 -4.01 22.69
CA PRO A 109 -3.69 -3.14 23.71
C PRO A 109 -4.65 -3.92 24.62
N GLY A 110 -4.48 -3.82 25.93
CA GLY A 110 -5.27 -4.56 26.91
C GLY A 110 -4.76 -5.96 27.27
N ALA A 111 -3.61 -6.40 26.75
CA ALA A 111 -3.02 -7.72 27.09
C ALA A 111 -2.76 -7.92 28.60
N CYS A 112 -2.55 -6.84 29.35
CA CYS A 112 -2.36 -6.88 30.81
C CYS A 112 -3.67 -6.94 31.61
N LEU A 113 -4.83 -6.95 30.93
CA LEU A 113 -6.13 -7.12 31.57
C LEU A 113 -6.63 -8.56 31.42
N PRO A 114 -7.37 -9.08 32.39
CA PRO A 114 -8.05 -10.35 32.21
C PRO A 114 -8.99 -10.25 30.99
N PRO A 115 -9.11 -11.32 30.19
CA PRO A 115 -10.00 -11.32 29.04
C PRO A 115 -11.43 -11.02 29.49
N ARG A 116 -12.11 -10.10 28.81
CA ARG A 116 -13.49 -9.67 29.14
C ARG A 116 -14.50 -10.81 29.10
N PHE A 117 -14.15 -11.87 28.39
CA PHE A 117 -14.92 -13.07 28.26
C PHE A 117 -13.97 -14.25 28.36
N THR A 118 -14.21 -15.12 29.34
CA THR A 118 -13.60 -16.44 29.42
C THR A 118 -14.65 -17.45 28.99
N PRO A 119 -14.43 -18.22 27.90
CA PRO A 119 -15.32 -19.30 27.51
C PRO A 119 -15.55 -20.28 28.67
N ARG A 120 -16.67 -20.99 28.64
CA ARG A 120 -16.96 -22.01 29.65
C ARG A 120 -15.88 -23.10 29.62
N VAL A 121 -15.48 -23.56 30.81
CA VAL A 121 -14.51 -24.66 30.93
C VAL A 121 -15.18 -25.96 30.51
N LEU A 122 -14.94 -26.40 29.27
CA LEU A 122 -15.38 -27.71 28.76
C LEU A 122 -14.27 -28.77 28.84
N PRO A 123 -14.64 -30.07 28.86
CA PRO A 123 -13.70 -31.19 28.74
C PRO A 123 -12.77 -31.06 27.52
N VAL A 124 -11.56 -31.61 27.62
CA VAL A 124 -10.50 -31.49 26.60
C VAL A 124 -10.97 -31.98 25.22
N GLU A 125 -11.74 -33.06 25.17
CA GLU A 125 -12.30 -33.63 23.93
C GLU A 125 -13.18 -32.63 23.18
N LYS A 126 -14.07 -31.93 23.89
CA LYS A 126 -14.96 -30.91 23.30
C LYS A 126 -14.18 -29.69 22.83
N ARG A 127 -13.05 -29.34 23.46
CA ARG A 127 -12.20 -28.21 23.04
C ARG A 127 -11.54 -28.46 21.69
N VAL A 128 -11.04 -29.66 21.44
CA VAL A 128 -10.46 -30.04 20.14
C VAL A 128 -11.50 -29.93 19.03
N GLN A 129 -12.75 -30.34 19.32
CA GLN A 129 -13.85 -30.19 18.37
C GLN A 129 -14.17 -28.73 18.09
N ILE A 130 -14.19 -27.86 19.11
CA ILE A 130 -14.42 -26.42 18.93
C ILE A 130 -13.31 -25.78 18.07
N ASP A 131 -12.05 -26.12 18.30
CA ASP A 131 -10.94 -25.62 17.48
C ASP A 131 -11.02 -26.08 16.02
N ASP A 132 -11.53 -27.29 15.77
CA ASP A 132 -11.83 -27.77 14.42
C ASP A 132 -12.99 -27.00 13.76
N ILE A 133 -14.08 -26.79 14.51
CA ILE A 133 -15.24 -25.99 14.06
C ILE A 133 -14.79 -24.56 13.70
N ILE A 134 -13.98 -23.91 14.53
CA ILE A 134 -13.49 -22.55 14.28
C ILE A 134 -12.60 -22.51 13.03
N ARG A 135 -11.72 -23.50 12.83
CA ARG A 135 -10.89 -23.59 11.61
C ARG A 135 -11.75 -23.76 10.35
N ARG A 136 -12.77 -24.63 10.40
CA ARG A 136 -13.74 -24.81 9.31
C ARG A 136 -14.52 -23.52 9.03
N LEU A 137 -14.95 -22.81 10.08
CA LEU A 137 -15.63 -21.52 9.95
C LEU A 137 -14.73 -20.45 9.32
N ALA A 138 -13.46 -20.34 9.72
CA ALA A 138 -12.50 -19.42 9.13
C ALA A 138 -12.31 -19.68 7.63
N LEU A 139 -12.18 -20.93 7.22
CA LEU A 139 -12.05 -21.32 5.82
C LEU A 139 -13.30 -20.93 5.00
N LEU A 140 -14.49 -21.25 5.51
CA LEU A 140 -15.76 -21.01 4.82
C LEU A 140 -16.15 -19.53 4.77
N SER A 141 -15.96 -18.79 5.87
CA SER A 141 -16.14 -17.35 5.93
C SER A 141 -15.26 -16.65 4.90
N ARG A 142 -14.00 -17.09 4.75
CA ARG A 142 -13.10 -16.55 3.73
C ARG A 142 -13.52 -16.91 2.32
N ALA A 143 -13.78 -18.19 2.04
CA ALA A 143 -14.13 -18.66 0.69
C ALA A 143 -15.41 -17.98 0.16
N ARG A 144 -16.36 -17.66 1.04
CA ARG A 144 -17.62 -17.00 0.69
C ARG A 144 -17.62 -15.49 0.88
N GLY A 145 -16.56 -14.91 1.43
CA GLY A 145 -16.51 -13.48 1.79
C GLY A 145 -17.52 -13.08 2.86
N ILE A 146 -17.92 -14.02 3.73
CA ILE A 146 -18.92 -13.79 4.79
C ILE A 146 -18.22 -13.26 6.04
N VAL A 147 -18.63 -12.08 6.48
CA VAL A 147 -18.21 -11.49 7.75
C VAL A 147 -19.13 -11.98 8.87
N PHE A 148 -18.63 -12.92 9.68
CA PHE A 148 -19.42 -13.65 10.69
C PHE A 148 -20.26 -12.75 11.63
N LYS A 149 -19.71 -11.62 12.10
CA LYS A 149 -20.43 -10.70 12.99
C LYS A 149 -21.68 -10.06 12.36
N TYR A 150 -21.72 -9.88 11.04
CA TYR A 150 -22.83 -9.21 10.36
C TYR A 150 -24.08 -10.07 10.32
N CYS A 151 -23.96 -11.40 10.44
CA CYS A 151 -25.08 -12.32 10.52
C CYS A 151 -25.93 -12.13 11.78
N TYR A 152 -25.36 -11.54 12.83
CA TYR A 152 -26.00 -11.38 14.14
C TYR A 152 -26.28 -9.92 14.53
N GLN A 153 -25.76 -8.97 13.75
CA GLN A 153 -25.80 -7.55 14.09
C GLN A 153 -27.24 -6.99 14.14
N ASP A 154 -28.15 -7.48 13.31
CA ASP A 154 -29.54 -7.04 13.29
C ASP A 154 -30.34 -7.49 14.53
N PHE A 155 -29.85 -8.54 15.21
CA PHE A 155 -30.47 -9.10 16.41
C PHE A 155 -29.88 -8.53 17.71
N ASP A 156 -28.68 -7.94 17.65
CA ASP A 156 -28.03 -7.25 18.77
C ASP A 156 -28.20 -5.73 18.66
N LYS A 157 -29.43 -5.26 18.91
CA LYS A 157 -29.78 -3.83 18.84
C LYS A 157 -28.94 -2.93 19.76
N LEU A 158 -28.49 -3.49 20.89
CA LEU A 158 -27.67 -2.79 21.88
C LEU A 158 -26.17 -2.81 21.52
N ARG A 159 -25.77 -3.52 20.46
CA ARG A 159 -24.36 -3.72 20.05
C ARG A 159 -23.50 -4.22 21.21
N SER A 160 -24.10 -5.05 22.05
CA SER A 160 -23.48 -5.65 23.23
C SER A 160 -22.43 -6.71 22.87
N GLY A 161 -22.52 -7.29 21.66
CA GLY A 161 -21.76 -8.43 21.19
C GLY A 161 -22.37 -9.78 21.54
N TYR A 162 -23.61 -9.80 22.04
CA TYR A 162 -24.29 -10.99 22.52
C TYR A 162 -25.62 -11.20 21.78
N VAL A 163 -25.96 -12.48 21.58
CA VAL A 163 -27.27 -12.91 21.09
C VAL A 163 -27.73 -14.15 21.84
N SER A 164 -29.04 -14.31 22.01
CA SER A 164 -29.60 -15.52 22.63
C SER A 164 -29.20 -16.78 21.86
N SER A 165 -28.93 -17.89 22.56
CA SER A 165 -28.58 -19.20 21.97
C SER A 165 -29.56 -19.66 20.88
N ALA A 166 -30.85 -19.40 21.04
CA ALA A 166 -31.86 -19.75 20.02
C ALA A 166 -31.70 -18.92 18.73
N ILE A 167 -31.38 -17.63 18.85
CA ILE A 167 -31.10 -16.74 17.71
C ILE A 167 -29.79 -17.17 17.04
N PHE A 168 -28.77 -17.48 17.84
CA PHE A 168 -27.47 -17.92 17.36
C PHE A 168 -27.58 -19.16 16.46
N ARG A 169 -28.30 -20.18 16.91
CA ARG A 169 -28.55 -21.43 16.17
C ARG A 169 -29.37 -21.19 14.90
N ARG A 170 -30.44 -20.40 15.00
CA ARG A 170 -31.35 -20.14 13.86
C ARG A 170 -30.73 -19.28 12.76
N GLN A 171 -29.78 -18.40 13.10
CA GLN A 171 -29.17 -17.45 12.15
C GLN A 171 -27.74 -17.85 11.79
N PHE A 172 -27.39 -19.13 11.98
CA PHE A 172 -26.07 -19.62 11.65
C PHE A 172 -25.82 -19.56 10.13
N PRO A 173 -24.78 -18.85 9.66
CA PRO A 173 -24.62 -18.52 8.22
C PRO A 173 -24.28 -19.69 7.31
N PHE A 174 -24.00 -20.87 7.89
CA PHE A 174 -23.64 -22.09 7.19
C PHE A 174 -24.61 -23.19 7.62
N GLU A 175 -25.88 -23.08 7.19
CA GLU A 175 -26.97 -23.97 7.60
C GLU A 175 -26.64 -25.47 7.43
N ALA A 176 -27.28 -26.28 8.29
CA ALA A 176 -27.24 -27.75 8.25
C ALA A 176 -27.66 -28.36 6.90
N ALA A 177 -28.38 -27.60 6.04
CA ALA A 177 -28.82 -28.04 4.71
C ALA A 177 -27.66 -28.30 3.73
N GLU A 178 -26.47 -27.73 3.96
CA GLU A 178 -25.27 -28.05 3.17
C GLU A 178 -24.41 -29.18 3.77
N GLY A 179 -24.82 -29.76 4.91
CA GLY A 179 -24.12 -30.87 5.58
C GLY A 179 -22.73 -30.53 6.14
N LYS A 180 -22.38 -29.24 6.25
CA LYS A 180 -21.03 -28.79 6.68
C LYS A 180 -20.86 -28.68 8.19
N PHE A 181 -21.95 -28.43 8.91
CA PHE A 181 -22.00 -28.38 10.37
C PHE A 181 -23.23 -29.14 10.86
N THR A 182 -23.05 -29.94 11.91
CA THR A 182 -24.18 -30.60 12.57
C THR A 182 -24.82 -29.68 13.61
N GLU A 183 -26.09 -29.92 13.93
CA GLU A 183 -26.79 -29.15 14.96
C GLU A 183 -26.12 -29.31 16.35
N GLU A 184 -25.50 -30.46 16.58
CA GLU A 184 -24.71 -30.74 17.79
C GLU A 184 -23.44 -29.88 17.85
N GLU A 185 -22.72 -29.73 16.74
CA GLU A 185 -21.55 -28.85 16.65
C GLU A 185 -21.91 -27.37 16.90
N ILE A 186 -23.03 -26.92 16.34
CA ILE A 186 -23.52 -25.55 16.53
C ILE A 186 -23.95 -25.34 17.99
N ALA A 187 -24.61 -26.33 18.61
CA ALA A 187 -25.00 -26.29 20.01
C ALA A 187 -23.79 -26.28 20.95
N LEU A 188 -22.77 -27.09 20.67
CA LEU A 188 -21.51 -27.11 21.43
C LEU A 188 -20.77 -25.78 21.34
N LEU A 189 -20.73 -25.18 20.14
CA LEU A 189 -20.16 -23.85 19.92
C LEU A 189 -20.92 -22.78 20.73
N ALA A 190 -22.26 -22.82 20.71
CA ALA A 190 -23.11 -21.92 21.47
C ALA A 190 -22.90 -22.08 22.99
N GLU A 191 -22.81 -23.32 23.49
CA GLU A 191 -22.58 -23.62 24.90
C GLU A 191 -21.23 -23.07 25.38
N TYR A 192 -20.16 -23.30 24.60
CA TYR A 192 -18.81 -22.87 24.96
C TYR A 192 -18.67 -21.35 25.04
N PHE A 193 -19.28 -20.63 24.10
CA PHE A 193 -19.25 -19.17 24.03
C PHE A 193 -20.43 -18.49 24.74
N SER A 194 -21.19 -19.23 25.55
CA SER A 194 -22.28 -18.67 26.35
C SER A 194 -21.82 -18.11 27.69
N ARG A 195 -22.41 -16.99 28.10
CA ARG A 195 -22.26 -16.44 29.46
C ARG A 195 -23.18 -17.20 30.44
N GLU A 196 -23.09 -16.87 31.73
CA GLU A 196 -24.01 -17.31 32.79
C GLU A 196 -25.49 -17.15 32.38
N ASP A 197 -25.83 -16.08 31.65
CA ASP A 197 -27.20 -15.75 31.21
C ASP A 197 -27.66 -16.49 29.93
N ALA A 198 -26.93 -17.51 29.48
CA ALA A 198 -27.19 -18.28 28.24
C ALA A 198 -27.13 -17.50 26.90
N ASP A 199 -26.70 -16.24 26.95
CA ASP A 199 -26.38 -15.45 25.76
C ASP A 199 -24.99 -15.78 25.21
N VAL A 200 -24.91 -15.93 23.89
CA VAL A 200 -23.71 -16.33 23.14
C VAL A 200 -22.95 -15.11 22.65
N ASN A 201 -21.64 -15.07 22.91
CA ASN A 201 -20.77 -13.98 22.45
C ASN A 201 -20.30 -14.19 21.00
N TYR A 202 -21.11 -13.75 20.04
CA TYR A 202 -20.79 -13.91 18.62
C TYR A 202 -19.61 -13.03 18.16
N ASN A 203 -19.34 -11.91 18.85
CA ASN A 203 -18.19 -11.06 18.55
C ASN A 203 -16.86 -11.75 18.90
N PHE A 204 -16.83 -12.49 20.00
CA PHE A 204 -15.66 -13.28 20.37
C PHE A 204 -15.38 -14.39 19.35
N ILE A 205 -16.44 -15.09 18.90
CA ILE A 205 -16.34 -16.08 17.83
C ILE A 205 -15.81 -15.43 16.54
N HIS A 206 -16.33 -14.26 16.16
CA HIS A 206 -15.85 -13.53 14.98
C HIS A 206 -14.36 -13.19 15.07
N ASN A 207 -13.88 -12.74 16.23
CA ASN A 207 -12.46 -12.43 16.43
C ASN A 207 -11.61 -13.68 16.32
N MET A 208 -12.01 -14.80 16.94
CA MET A 208 -11.29 -16.08 16.79
C MET A 208 -11.24 -16.58 15.34
N ILE A 209 -12.35 -16.42 14.60
CA ILE A 209 -12.41 -16.74 13.16
C ILE A 209 -11.44 -15.85 12.38
N ALA A 210 -11.38 -14.54 12.68
CA ALA A 210 -10.49 -13.60 12.02
C ALA A 210 -9.01 -13.90 12.29
N ASP A 211 -8.66 -14.23 13.54
CA ASP A 211 -7.30 -14.62 13.93
C ASP A 211 -6.89 -15.90 13.19
N LYS A 212 -7.76 -16.93 13.17
CA LYS A 212 -7.49 -18.17 12.42
C LYS A 212 -7.47 -17.99 10.91
N ALA A 213 -8.27 -17.07 10.35
CA ALA A 213 -8.22 -16.74 8.93
C ALA A 213 -6.88 -16.07 8.54
N THR A 214 -6.27 -15.33 9.48
CA THR A 214 -4.92 -14.75 9.35
C THR A 214 -3.84 -15.82 9.43
N GLU A 215 -3.97 -16.81 10.32
CA GLU A 215 -3.03 -17.95 10.38
C GLU A 215 -3.05 -18.82 9.10
N LEU A 216 -4.21 -18.96 8.45
CA LEU A 216 -4.39 -19.70 7.20
C LEU A 216 -3.81 -18.98 5.97
N TYR A 217 -3.09 -17.87 6.16
CA TYR A 217 -2.32 -17.23 5.11
C TYR A 217 -1.15 -18.14 4.72
N LEU A 218 -1.35 -19.00 3.72
CA LEU A 218 -0.22 -19.47 2.95
C LEU A 218 0.42 -18.23 2.33
N PRO A 219 1.72 -17.96 2.52
CA PRO A 219 2.38 -16.95 1.72
C PRO A 219 2.07 -17.30 0.26
N PHE A 220 1.65 -16.30 -0.52
CA PHE A 220 1.53 -16.49 -1.96
C PHE A 220 2.81 -17.20 -2.42
N ALA A 221 2.68 -18.21 -3.27
CA ALA A 221 3.84 -18.84 -3.87
C ALA A 221 4.58 -17.75 -4.66
N THR A 222 5.52 -17.09 -4.01
CA THR A 222 6.50 -16.25 -4.67
C THR A 222 7.39 -17.25 -5.36
N SER A 223 7.09 -17.55 -6.62
CA SER A 223 8.14 -18.11 -7.47
C SER A 223 9.32 -17.16 -7.33
N SER A 224 10.51 -17.70 -7.07
CA SER A 224 11.73 -16.90 -7.13
C SER A 224 11.77 -16.32 -8.54
N TYR A 225 11.36 -15.05 -8.69
CA TYR A 225 11.39 -14.37 -9.96
C TYR A 225 12.86 -14.22 -10.34
N ALA A 226 13.35 -15.16 -11.14
CA ALA A 226 14.59 -15.03 -11.84
C ALA A 226 14.23 -14.45 -13.22
N PRO A 227 14.43 -13.13 -13.47
CA PRO A 227 14.28 -12.61 -14.81
C PRO A 227 15.19 -13.44 -15.71
N ARG A 228 14.63 -14.12 -16.71
CA ARG A 228 15.45 -14.77 -17.73
C ARG A 228 16.29 -13.67 -18.36
N SER A 229 17.61 -13.82 -18.37
CA SER A 229 18.49 -12.94 -19.13
C SER A 229 18.07 -13.02 -20.59
N SER A 230 17.40 -11.97 -21.07
CA SER A 230 17.04 -11.85 -22.47
C SER A 230 18.29 -11.40 -23.21
N ASN A 231 18.87 -12.28 -24.04
CA ASN A 231 19.92 -11.91 -24.99
C ASN A 231 19.37 -11.21 -26.24
N ARG A 232 18.08 -10.86 -26.26
CA ARG A 232 17.44 -10.19 -27.40
C ARG A 232 17.83 -8.72 -27.40
N ARG A 233 18.55 -8.31 -28.43
CA ARG A 233 18.87 -6.92 -28.73
C ARG A 233 17.83 -6.32 -29.65
N TRP A 234 17.39 -5.11 -29.35
CA TRP A 234 16.48 -4.38 -30.22
C TRP A 234 17.26 -3.55 -31.24
N SER A 235 16.74 -3.41 -32.45
CA SER A 235 17.39 -2.67 -33.54
C SER A 235 17.73 -1.22 -33.21
N HIS A 236 16.99 -0.60 -32.27
CA HIS A 236 17.29 0.75 -31.81
C HIS A 236 18.54 0.82 -30.91
N GLU A 237 18.95 -0.25 -30.23
CA GLU A 237 20.09 -0.21 -29.29
C GLU A 237 21.41 0.19 -29.96
N ASP A 238 21.63 -0.24 -31.22
CA ASP A 238 22.83 0.11 -32.00
C ASP A 238 22.71 1.46 -32.74
N MET A 239 21.60 2.19 -32.58
CA MET A 239 21.37 3.46 -33.26
C MET A 239 21.84 4.65 -32.41
N GLU A 240 22.50 5.62 -33.06
CA GLU A 240 22.86 6.89 -32.43
C GLU A 240 21.64 7.55 -31.75
N PRO A 241 21.77 8.01 -30.49
CA PRO A 241 20.67 8.64 -29.75
C PRO A 241 20.00 9.81 -30.48
N GLU A 242 20.78 10.57 -31.25
CA GLU A 242 20.30 11.69 -32.06
C GLU A 242 19.30 11.25 -33.14
N ARG A 243 19.54 10.10 -33.77
CA ARG A 243 18.63 9.53 -34.78
C ARG A 243 17.35 9.01 -34.15
N LYS A 244 17.42 8.47 -32.91
CA LYS A 244 16.23 8.06 -32.15
C LYS A 244 15.33 9.24 -31.86
N ILE A 245 15.91 10.33 -31.36
CA ILE A 245 15.18 11.56 -31.06
C ILE A 245 14.64 12.18 -32.36
N GLN A 246 15.44 12.21 -33.43
CA GLN A 246 15.00 12.70 -34.74
C GLN A 246 13.77 11.93 -35.24
N ALA A 247 13.80 10.60 -35.21
CA ALA A 247 12.68 9.76 -35.64
C ALA A 247 11.40 10.05 -34.83
N ALA A 248 11.53 10.26 -33.51
CA ALA A 248 10.43 10.63 -32.63
C ALA A 248 9.87 12.03 -32.94
N VAL A 249 10.74 13.00 -33.20
CA VAL A 249 10.37 14.37 -33.58
C VAL A 249 9.60 14.38 -34.91
N VAL A 250 10.02 13.61 -35.92
CA VAL A 250 9.30 13.51 -37.20
C VAL A 250 7.92 12.88 -36.99
N LEU A 251 7.87 11.77 -36.26
CA LEU A 251 6.65 11.00 -36.05
C LEU A 251 5.57 11.85 -35.35
N LYS A 252 5.99 12.61 -34.34
CA LYS A 252 5.10 13.38 -33.46
C LYS A 252 4.99 14.85 -33.85
N GLN A 253 5.66 15.28 -34.92
CA GLN A 253 5.71 16.67 -35.39
C GLN A 253 6.03 17.67 -34.26
N LEU A 254 7.06 17.37 -33.48
CA LEU A 254 7.37 18.13 -32.27
C LEU A 254 8.24 19.35 -32.56
N GLN A 255 7.88 20.50 -31.98
CA GLN A 255 8.72 21.70 -31.98
C GLN A 255 9.67 21.67 -30.78
N MET A 256 10.85 21.07 -30.98
CA MET A 256 11.85 20.90 -29.92
C MET A 256 12.24 22.25 -29.29
N LYS A 257 12.72 23.21 -30.09
CA LYS A 257 13.23 24.51 -29.62
C LYS A 257 12.23 25.29 -28.76
N GLU A 258 10.93 25.23 -29.08
CA GLU A 258 9.90 25.97 -28.35
C GLU A 258 9.70 25.45 -26.92
N ASN A 259 9.75 24.12 -26.74
CA ASN A 259 9.58 23.49 -25.44
C ASN A 259 10.73 23.79 -24.46
N PHE A 260 11.90 24.20 -24.96
CA PHE A 260 13.04 24.63 -24.14
C PHE A 260 12.99 26.12 -23.74
N LYS A 261 12.23 26.96 -24.46
CA LYS A 261 12.12 28.40 -24.15
C LYS A 261 11.51 28.68 -22.77
N ASP A 262 10.66 27.79 -22.29
CA ASP A 262 10.04 27.90 -20.96
C ASP A 262 11.06 27.78 -19.82
N VAL A 263 12.19 27.12 -20.05
CA VAL A 263 13.24 26.91 -19.04
C VAL A 263 14.42 27.85 -19.25
N ASP A 264 14.71 28.23 -20.50
CA ASP A 264 15.73 29.22 -20.82
C ASP A 264 15.11 30.59 -21.15
N HIS A 265 14.64 31.27 -20.10
CA HIS A 265 14.07 32.61 -20.21
C HIS A 265 15.02 33.65 -20.83
N LEU A 266 16.34 33.43 -20.69
CA LEU A 266 17.37 34.32 -21.22
C LEU A 266 17.77 33.99 -22.66
N ARG A 267 17.20 32.92 -23.25
CA ARG A 267 17.47 32.45 -24.62
C ARG A 267 18.96 32.33 -24.91
N LYS A 268 19.71 31.75 -23.97
CA LYS A 268 21.15 31.53 -24.05
C LYS A 268 21.52 30.19 -24.72
N GLY A 269 20.54 29.33 -25.02
CA GLY A 269 20.75 28.01 -25.61
C GLY A 269 21.14 26.93 -24.61
N HIS A 270 20.98 27.19 -23.30
CA HIS A 270 21.50 26.33 -22.23
C HIS A 270 20.47 26.04 -21.14
N CYS A 271 20.45 24.78 -20.67
CA CYS A 271 19.63 24.36 -19.54
C CYS A 271 20.38 23.35 -18.66
N THR A 272 19.86 23.07 -17.46
CA THR A 272 20.47 22.03 -16.61
C THR A 272 20.15 20.63 -17.15
N ARG A 273 21.03 19.65 -16.90
CA ARG A 273 20.84 18.25 -17.36
C ARG A 273 19.50 17.67 -16.91
N THR A 274 19.11 17.93 -15.65
CA THR A 274 17.83 17.46 -15.09
C THR A 274 16.64 18.10 -15.79
N GLN A 275 16.71 19.39 -16.10
CA GLN A 275 15.65 20.08 -16.84
C GLN A 275 15.55 19.56 -18.29
N ALA A 276 16.69 19.34 -18.95
CA ALA A 276 16.73 18.80 -20.31
C ALA A 276 16.07 17.41 -20.39
N ARG A 277 16.43 16.51 -19.47
CA ARG A 277 15.81 15.17 -19.37
C ARG A 277 14.31 15.28 -19.07
N ALA A 278 13.93 16.13 -18.13
CA ALA A 278 12.52 16.33 -17.80
C ALA A 278 11.70 16.86 -18.98
N ILE A 279 12.24 17.78 -19.81
CA ILE A 279 11.54 18.27 -20.99
C ILE A 279 11.37 17.16 -22.04
N LEU A 280 12.41 16.35 -22.28
CA LEU A 280 12.34 15.23 -23.22
C LEU A 280 11.30 14.18 -22.78
N ASP A 281 11.28 13.81 -21.49
CA ASP A 281 10.34 12.81 -20.97
C ASP A 281 8.92 13.36 -20.81
N SER A 282 8.73 14.53 -20.21
CA SER A 282 7.39 15.03 -19.83
C SER A 282 6.70 15.85 -20.91
N LYS A 283 7.42 16.75 -21.59
CA LYS A 283 6.83 17.66 -22.59
C LYS A 283 6.84 17.05 -23.99
N LEU A 284 7.92 16.36 -24.33
CA LEU A 284 8.10 15.77 -25.67
C LEU A 284 7.70 14.29 -25.71
N ASN A 285 7.55 13.64 -24.55
CA ASN A 285 7.20 12.23 -24.41
C ASN A 285 8.17 11.33 -25.21
N ILE A 286 9.46 11.64 -25.16
CA ILE A 286 10.54 10.88 -25.80
C ILE A 286 11.33 10.20 -24.68
N HIS A 287 11.05 8.93 -24.46
CA HIS A 287 11.77 8.13 -23.48
C HIS A 287 13.12 7.69 -24.05
N ILE A 288 14.19 8.06 -23.34
CA ILE A 288 15.57 7.78 -23.70
C ILE A 288 16.16 6.86 -22.61
N SER A 289 16.92 5.85 -23.01
CA SER A 289 17.63 4.97 -22.07
C SER A 289 18.68 5.75 -21.28
N ASP A 290 19.05 5.29 -20.08
CA ASP A 290 20.09 5.95 -19.27
C ASP A 290 21.44 6.00 -20.01
N ASP A 291 21.81 4.92 -20.72
CA ASP A 291 23.05 4.86 -21.51
C ASP A 291 23.06 5.89 -22.66
N ASP A 292 21.93 6.03 -23.35
CA ASP A 292 21.75 7.00 -24.44
C ASP A 292 21.78 8.45 -23.91
N TRP A 293 21.22 8.66 -22.72
CA TRP A 293 21.22 9.96 -22.05
C TRP A 293 22.63 10.37 -21.64
N ASP A 294 23.41 9.46 -21.08
CA ASP A 294 24.79 9.71 -20.69
C ASP A 294 25.67 10.06 -21.90
N TYR A 295 25.45 9.40 -23.05
CA TYR A 295 26.10 9.76 -24.31
C TYR A 295 25.76 11.19 -24.76
N LEU A 296 24.49 11.59 -24.71
CA LEU A 296 24.06 12.95 -25.06
C LEU A 296 24.64 13.99 -24.09
N VAL A 297 24.67 13.68 -22.80
CA VAL A 297 25.28 14.54 -21.79
C VAL A 297 26.77 14.69 -22.04
N ALA A 298 27.49 13.63 -22.37
CA ALA A 298 28.91 13.68 -22.69
C ALA A 298 29.21 14.54 -23.93
N LYS A 299 28.34 14.48 -24.95
CA LYS A 299 28.53 15.19 -26.23
C LYS A 299 28.10 16.67 -26.21
N TYR A 300 27.02 17.00 -25.49
CA TYR A 300 26.41 18.33 -25.52
C TYR A 300 26.56 19.13 -24.21
N SER A 301 27.28 18.59 -23.20
CA SER A 301 27.60 19.38 -21.99
C SER A 301 28.79 20.30 -22.21
N ARG A 302 28.71 21.50 -21.63
CA ARG A 302 29.86 22.41 -21.49
C ARG A 302 30.70 22.03 -20.26
N ALA A 303 31.92 22.56 -20.18
CA ALA A 303 32.82 22.39 -19.01
C ALA A 303 32.16 22.79 -17.68
N ASP A 304 31.20 23.72 -17.71
CA ASP A 304 30.45 24.20 -16.54
C ASP A 304 29.32 23.27 -16.09
N GLY A 305 29.12 22.12 -16.75
CA GLY A 305 28.07 21.15 -16.41
C GLY A 305 26.67 21.46 -16.98
N MET A 306 26.50 22.58 -17.67
CA MET A 306 25.26 22.96 -18.36
C MET A 306 25.11 22.23 -19.69
N PHE A 307 23.87 21.84 -20.01
CA PHE A 307 23.50 21.15 -21.24
C PHE A 307 23.17 22.15 -22.35
N ASN A 308 23.84 22.02 -23.50
CA ASN A 308 23.56 22.84 -24.68
C ASN A 308 22.43 22.21 -25.50
N TYR A 309 21.19 22.61 -25.19
CA TYR A 309 20.03 22.13 -25.94
C TYR A 309 19.93 22.75 -27.33
N GLU A 310 20.51 23.94 -27.55
CA GLU A 310 20.50 24.60 -28.86
C GLU A 310 21.32 23.83 -29.88
N ALA A 311 22.52 23.37 -29.51
CA ALA A 311 23.33 22.50 -30.36
C ALA A 311 22.66 21.15 -30.65
N LEU A 312 21.95 20.57 -29.68
CA LEU A 312 21.16 19.36 -29.89
C LEU A 312 20.00 19.61 -30.86
N CYS A 313 19.24 20.70 -30.66
CA CYS A 313 18.14 21.08 -31.53
C CYS A 313 18.64 21.36 -32.95
N ASP A 314 19.76 22.06 -33.12
CA ASP A 314 20.37 22.31 -34.42
C ASP A 314 20.82 21.02 -35.09
N GLN A 315 21.39 20.06 -34.35
CA GLN A 315 21.80 18.78 -34.92
C GLN A 315 20.58 17.99 -35.44
N ILE A 316 19.48 18.03 -34.70
CA ILE A 316 18.23 17.37 -35.06
C ILE A 316 17.58 18.11 -36.24
N ASP A 317 17.50 19.44 -36.18
CA ASP A 317 16.93 20.32 -37.20
C ASP A 317 17.72 20.26 -38.53
N ARG A 318 19.06 20.23 -38.48
CA ARG A 318 19.93 20.07 -39.68
C ARG A 318 19.57 18.85 -40.50
N ALA A 319 19.16 17.76 -39.85
CA ALA A 319 18.76 16.55 -40.52
C ALA A 319 17.39 16.69 -41.24
N PHE A 320 16.63 17.74 -40.95
CA PHE A 320 15.44 18.17 -41.71
C PHE A 320 15.75 19.29 -42.72
N THR A 321 16.77 20.12 -42.49
CA THR A 321 17.10 21.29 -43.33
C THR A 321 18.09 21.01 -44.46
N MET A 322 18.73 19.83 -44.53
CA MET A 322 19.68 19.56 -45.63
C MET A 322 18.99 19.29 -46.97
N ALA A 323 19.13 20.31 -47.81
CA ALA A 323 18.96 20.36 -49.25
C ALA A 323 19.76 19.28 -50.01
N VAL A 324 19.22 18.93 -51.18
CA VAL A 324 19.89 18.13 -52.21
C VAL A 324 21.02 18.94 -52.84
N GLY A 325 22.21 18.33 -52.91
CA GLY A 325 23.13 18.46 -54.05
C GLY A 325 23.88 19.78 -54.23
N LEU A 326 25.21 19.70 -54.08
CA LEU A 326 26.22 20.53 -54.76
C LEU A 326 25.84 22.01 -54.98
N ALA A 327 26.01 22.82 -53.95
CA ALA A 327 26.85 24.04 -53.96
C ALA A 327 26.41 25.05 -52.88
N PHE A 328 27.41 25.63 -52.22
CA PHE A 328 27.42 26.86 -51.41
C PHE A 328 26.71 26.88 -50.02
N TYR A 329 27.57 27.04 -49.01
CA TYR A 329 27.51 27.97 -47.86
C TYR A 329 26.17 28.22 -47.15
N TYR A 330 26.13 27.89 -45.85
CA TYR A 330 25.25 28.36 -44.76
C TYR A 330 23.90 28.98 -45.17
N VAL A 331 22.81 28.22 -45.02
CA VAL A 331 21.47 28.80 -44.81
C VAL A 331 20.77 28.01 -43.69
N THR A 332 21.19 28.23 -42.45
CA THR A 332 20.48 27.75 -41.26
C THR A 332 19.65 28.85 -40.59
N GLU A 333 19.73 30.11 -41.05
CA GLU A 333 19.14 31.24 -40.30
C GLU A 333 17.93 31.91 -40.95
N ASP A 334 17.57 31.64 -42.22
CA ASP A 334 16.61 32.53 -42.90
C ASP A 334 15.69 31.84 -43.94
N LEU A 335 14.97 30.79 -43.55
CA LEU A 335 13.79 30.35 -44.34
C LEU A 335 12.70 31.44 -44.39
N GLU A 336 12.66 32.34 -43.40
CA GLU A 336 11.78 33.51 -43.36
C GLU A 336 12.07 34.53 -44.49
N LYS A 337 13.31 34.62 -44.97
CA LYS A 337 13.71 35.56 -46.04
C LYS A 337 13.59 34.98 -47.45
N HIS A 338 13.39 33.67 -47.58
CA HIS A 338 13.32 32.97 -48.86
C HIS A 338 12.12 32.01 -48.93
N PRO A 339 10.88 32.55 -49.08
CA PRO A 339 9.63 31.76 -49.05
C PRO A 339 9.47 30.76 -50.22
N LEU A 340 10.32 30.85 -51.24
CA LEU A 340 10.30 29.96 -52.41
C LEU A 340 11.32 28.79 -52.29
N ALA A 341 12.08 28.71 -51.19
CA ALA A 341 13.02 27.62 -50.96
C ALA A 341 12.27 26.29 -50.83
N ARG A 342 12.60 25.32 -51.69
CA ARG A 342 11.98 23.98 -51.66
C ARG A 342 12.61 23.14 -50.56
N VAL A 343 11.85 22.89 -49.50
CA VAL A 343 12.23 21.92 -48.46
C VAL A 343 11.80 20.52 -48.90
N ASN A 344 12.70 19.54 -48.83
CA ASN A 344 12.35 18.15 -49.07
C ASN A 344 11.80 17.54 -47.77
N MET A 345 10.63 16.90 -47.83
CA MET A 345 10.05 16.24 -46.66
C MET A 345 10.87 14.97 -46.35
N PRO A 346 11.23 14.70 -45.08
CA PRO A 346 11.99 13.50 -44.73
C PRO A 346 11.25 12.23 -45.19
N GLY A 347 11.98 11.31 -45.83
CA GLY A 347 11.44 10.05 -46.34
C GLY A 347 10.97 9.11 -45.23
N LYS A 348 10.23 8.06 -45.61
CA LYS A 348 9.69 7.05 -44.66
C LYS A 348 10.76 6.41 -43.78
N GLU A 349 11.97 6.25 -44.31
CA GLU A 349 13.16 5.66 -43.67
C GLU A 349 13.54 6.34 -42.34
N ILE A 350 13.34 7.66 -42.23
CA ILE A 350 13.70 8.42 -41.03
C ILE A 350 12.73 8.13 -39.87
N VAL A 351 11.50 7.72 -40.18
CA VAL A 351 10.45 7.45 -39.19
C VAL A 351 10.37 5.95 -38.84
N GLU A 352 11.01 5.08 -39.62
CA GLU A 352 10.98 3.63 -39.40
C GLU A 352 11.46 3.21 -38.00
N PRO A 353 12.57 3.76 -37.46
CA PRO A 353 13.05 3.40 -36.12
C PRO A 353 12.03 3.71 -35.02
N ALA A 354 11.28 4.82 -35.15
CA ALA A 354 10.26 5.21 -34.18
C ALA A 354 8.94 4.44 -34.35
N LYS A 355 8.63 3.96 -35.57
CA LYS A 355 7.39 3.22 -35.86
C LYS A 355 7.51 1.71 -35.60
N ARG A 356 8.69 1.13 -35.82
CA ARG A 356 8.89 -0.32 -35.81
C ARG A 356 10.25 -0.65 -35.19
N ASN A 357 10.27 -0.83 -33.89
CA ASN A 357 11.42 -1.45 -33.22
C ASN A 357 11.39 -2.96 -33.53
N ARG A 358 12.42 -3.49 -34.17
CA ARG A 358 12.53 -4.92 -34.49
C ARG A 358 13.49 -5.58 -33.51
N ILE A 359 13.15 -6.78 -33.07
CA ILE A 359 14.10 -7.65 -32.38
C ILE A 359 15.13 -8.08 -33.43
N GLN A 360 16.41 -7.92 -33.13
CA GLN A 360 17.48 -8.51 -33.94
C GLN A 360 17.41 -10.02 -33.76
N LEU A 361 17.11 -10.72 -34.84
CA LEU A 361 16.99 -12.17 -34.84
C LEU A 361 18.40 -12.77 -34.94
N LEU A 362 18.64 -13.88 -34.24
CA LEU A 362 19.86 -14.65 -34.49
C LEU A 362 19.78 -15.31 -35.86
N PRO A 363 20.91 -15.57 -36.56
CA PRO A 363 20.90 -16.21 -37.87
C PRO A 363 20.17 -17.58 -37.89
N GLU A 364 20.21 -18.30 -36.76
CA GLU A 364 19.47 -19.56 -36.59
C GLU A 364 17.95 -19.35 -36.51
N GLU A 365 17.51 -18.27 -35.87
CA GLU A 365 16.09 -17.90 -35.76
C GLU A 365 15.56 -17.38 -37.10
N GLU A 366 16.36 -16.61 -37.84
CA GLU A 366 16.02 -16.16 -39.21
C GLU A 366 15.78 -17.37 -40.12
N ALA A 367 16.69 -18.35 -40.11
CA ALA A 367 16.53 -19.58 -40.89
C ALA A 367 15.31 -20.42 -40.48
N GLN A 368 14.93 -20.39 -39.20
CA GLN A 368 13.70 -21.05 -38.72
C GLN A 368 12.44 -20.31 -39.20
N ILE A 369 12.44 -18.98 -39.12
CA ILE A 369 11.35 -18.13 -39.60
C ILE A 369 11.18 -18.30 -41.10
N ASP A 370 12.25 -18.31 -41.89
CA ASP A 370 12.20 -18.52 -43.34
C ASP A 370 11.58 -19.86 -43.71
N ARG A 371 11.96 -20.94 -43.00
CA ARG A 371 11.34 -22.26 -43.18
C ARG A 371 9.84 -22.22 -42.88
N LEU A 372 9.45 -21.57 -41.78
CA LEU A 372 8.05 -21.44 -41.39
C LEU A 372 7.26 -20.60 -42.41
N GLU A 373 7.82 -19.47 -42.85
CA GLU A 373 7.23 -18.64 -43.89
C GLU A 373 7.03 -19.42 -45.19
N GLN A 374 7.99 -20.25 -45.59
CA GLN A 374 7.88 -21.08 -46.78
C GLN A 374 6.76 -22.12 -46.65
N VAL A 375 6.61 -22.76 -45.48
CA VAL A 375 5.49 -23.67 -45.18
C VAL A 375 4.15 -22.92 -45.22
N ILE A 376 4.07 -21.72 -44.64
CA ILE A 376 2.87 -20.89 -44.66
C ILE A 376 2.53 -20.49 -46.11
N ARG A 377 3.50 -20.03 -46.90
CA ARG A 377 3.31 -19.66 -48.32
C ARG A 377 2.80 -20.83 -49.15
N THR A 378 3.37 -22.03 -48.99
CA THR A 378 2.90 -23.22 -49.71
C THR A 378 1.49 -23.63 -49.30
N ASN A 379 1.15 -23.56 -48.02
CA ASN A 379 -0.19 -23.85 -47.54
C ASN A 379 -1.24 -22.82 -47.99
N ILE A 380 -0.89 -21.53 -48.01
CA ILE A 380 -1.76 -20.47 -48.55
C ILE A 380 -1.98 -20.68 -50.05
N ALA A 381 -0.93 -21.01 -50.81
CA ALA A 381 -1.02 -21.28 -52.24
C ALA A 381 -1.94 -22.48 -52.54
N LYS A 382 -1.85 -23.56 -51.72
CA LYS A 382 -2.74 -24.73 -51.82
C LYS A 382 -4.19 -24.41 -51.46
N THR A 383 -4.40 -23.61 -50.42
CA THR A 383 -5.75 -23.33 -49.88
C THR A 383 -6.43 -22.10 -50.48
N ARG A 384 -5.72 -21.29 -51.29
CA ARG A 384 -6.17 -20.03 -51.92
C ARG A 384 -6.83 -19.05 -50.93
N LYS A 385 -6.44 -19.09 -49.66
CA LYS A 385 -6.98 -18.21 -48.61
C LYS A 385 -6.34 -16.83 -48.68
N ALA A 386 -7.15 -15.79 -48.77
CA ALA A 386 -6.67 -14.41 -48.63
C ALA A 386 -6.37 -14.14 -47.15
N VAL A 387 -5.08 -14.02 -46.81
CA VAL A 387 -4.62 -13.83 -45.42
C VAL A 387 -4.80 -12.38 -44.97
N LYS A 388 -4.58 -11.42 -45.87
CA LYS A 388 -4.63 -9.99 -45.55
C LYS A 388 -5.95 -9.51 -44.91
N PRO A 389 -7.15 -9.90 -45.39
CA PRO A 389 -8.42 -9.52 -44.75
C PRO A 389 -8.57 -10.08 -43.34
N THR A 390 -8.12 -11.31 -43.09
CA THR A 390 -8.25 -11.97 -41.77
C THR A 390 -7.41 -11.30 -40.69
N PHE A 391 -6.28 -10.68 -41.07
CA PHE A 391 -5.38 -10.00 -40.13
C PHE A 391 -5.55 -8.48 -40.12
N GLN A 392 -6.39 -7.92 -40.99
CA GLN A 392 -6.66 -6.47 -41.06
C GLN A 392 -7.36 -5.94 -39.81
N ASP A 393 -8.16 -6.76 -39.13
CA ASP A 393 -8.89 -6.37 -37.91
C ASP A 393 -7.98 -6.28 -36.68
N PHE A 394 -6.77 -6.85 -36.76
CA PHE A 394 -5.78 -6.86 -35.66
C PHE A 394 -4.69 -5.80 -35.83
N ASP A 395 -4.74 -4.97 -36.87
CA ASP A 395 -3.78 -3.90 -37.11
C ASP A 395 -4.13 -2.66 -36.25
N LYS A 396 -3.38 -2.47 -35.17
CA LYS A 396 -3.56 -1.37 -34.20
C LYS A 396 -3.43 0.03 -34.82
N GLN A 397 -2.78 0.19 -35.98
CA GLN A 397 -2.65 1.50 -36.62
C GLN A 397 -3.97 1.98 -37.24
N ARG A 398 -4.86 1.07 -37.65
CA ARG A 398 -6.18 1.43 -38.20
C ARG A 398 -7.16 1.91 -37.12
N THR A 399 -6.93 1.55 -35.86
CA THR A 399 -7.78 1.97 -34.73
C THR A 399 -7.55 3.43 -34.32
N LEU A 400 -6.47 4.07 -34.78
CA LEU A 400 -6.13 5.46 -34.46
C LEU A 400 -6.65 6.48 -35.50
N ASP A 401 -7.01 6.05 -36.71
CA ASP A 401 -7.46 6.92 -37.80
C ASP A 401 -9.00 7.12 -37.84
N VAL A 402 -9.73 6.74 -36.79
CA VAL A 402 -11.22 6.79 -36.74
C VAL A 402 -11.73 7.79 -35.68
N HIS A 403 -10.96 8.81 -35.32
CA HIS A 403 -11.44 9.92 -34.50
C HIS A 403 -11.23 11.27 -35.16
#